data_AF-A0A3D8MTU4-F1
#
_entry.id   AF-A0A3D8MTU4-F1
#
_cell.length_a   1.000
_cell.length_b   1.000
_cell.length_c   1.000
_cell.angle_alpha   90.00
_cell.angle_beta   90.00
_cell.angle_gamma   90.00
#
_symmetry.space_group_name_H-M   'P 1'
#
loop_
_entity.id
_entity.type
_entity.pdbx_description
1 polymer ?
#
loop_
_entity_poly.entity_id
_entity_poly.type
_entity_poly.pdbx_seq_one_letter_code
_entity_poly.pdbx_strand_id
1 'polypeptide(L)'
;MGEAPSLDLPSREKIQEIVASPAPSLSLEELVGPQPAERWNLVAPLPDTLGHVPRQNLEVWEQAFAQKVDSLDNTARSEASHCVARQTAHYVVANNRWPDDELDTYIGARCGWIGPGHRLSVKYLDGNTPLDQVESALHDAHFNFIEEHRDRYTGLVDFGMHVERIGQHVAVMMSAGRRTMTVTPRPITFDEQGTLEGRVLDERYDYVRAYITVGNLGSRRCERDQAVRYPDFRFHCGGDSPTEPRGRAYVEFALSLSDLPWRDLGTMALFLTDLDDPRYVSATVAVPDVRDASDALSRLTAQLNRIRTLSGMQPVVLSEAQSHTISKVFPHLIEAQQDRDGAAAELYQGAVTAGWDIGEPILYGDISIRHHPTNNPAKAMALILTSPTARDMLFDPRLSHLALAAIQRDASTSLLIAGYNRVPDLSEDELVARALNTINTARDAAGNRPIFDSGNYQRAAVLLSGAIARGQVTPARATERVVDAMVRNLDSSVVWWTLTARDLDDFHVPDRLVNARLLRAAVIAAPYRHPADPWSIYRVIIIYAEDDIR
;
A
#
# COMPACT_ATOMS: atom_id res chain seq x y z
N MET A 1 -13.02 25.99 21.75
CA MET A 1 -11.96 25.31 20.97
C MET A 1 -12.10 23.83 21.27
N GLY A 2 -12.34 23.02 20.25
CA GLY A 2 -12.79 21.63 20.41
C GLY A 2 -11.67 20.68 20.79
N GLU A 3 -12.04 19.56 21.43
CA GLU A 3 -11.16 18.40 21.58
C GLU A 3 -10.62 17.97 20.20
N ALA A 4 -9.44 17.34 20.19
CA ALA A 4 -8.90 16.78 18.96
C ALA A 4 -9.92 15.80 18.37
N PRO A 5 -10.20 15.86 17.06
CA PRO A 5 -11.22 15.00 16.45
C PRO A 5 -10.89 13.53 16.73
N SER A 6 -11.93 12.77 17.07
CA SER A 6 -11.88 11.32 17.14
C SER A 6 -11.42 10.75 15.81
N LEU A 7 -10.84 9.56 15.84
CA LEU A 7 -10.62 8.80 14.62
C LEU A 7 -11.98 8.50 13.97
N ASP A 8 -12.05 8.57 12.65
CA ASP A 8 -13.23 8.13 11.90
C ASP A 8 -13.24 6.60 11.80
N LEU A 9 -13.47 5.97 12.96
CA LEU A 9 -13.57 4.52 13.12
C LEU A 9 -14.93 4.17 13.70
N PRO A 10 -15.50 3.01 13.32
CA PRO A 10 -16.76 2.57 13.89
C PRO A 10 -16.63 2.37 15.40
N SER A 11 -17.67 2.80 16.11
CA SER A 11 -17.78 2.59 17.55
C SER A 11 -17.87 1.10 17.88
N ARG A 12 -17.57 0.75 19.13
CA ARG A 12 -17.71 -0.63 19.61
C ARG A 12 -19.15 -1.15 19.43
N GLU A 13 -20.15 -0.31 19.68
CA GLU A 13 -21.57 -0.65 19.51
C GLU A 13 -21.88 -0.95 18.04
N LYS A 14 -21.33 -0.15 17.11
CA LYS A 14 -21.54 -0.39 15.68
C LYS A 14 -20.91 -1.70 15.23
N ILE A 15 -19.73 -2.03 15.75
CA ILE A 15 -19.09 -3.32 15.47
C ILE A 15 -19.90 -4.48 16.04
N GLN A 16 -20.47 -4.33 17.24
CA GLN A 16 -21.35 -5.34 17.82
C GLN A 16 -22.63 -5.56 16.99
N GLU A 17 -23.19 -4.50 16.40
CA GLU A 17 -24.32 -4.59 15.45
C GLU A 17 -23.95 -5.41 14.21
N ILE A 18 -22.77 -5.15 13.62
CA ILE A 18 -22.25 -5.90 12.46
C ILE A 18 -22.03 -7.36 12.86
N VAL A 19 -21.38 -7.61 14.00
CA VAL A 19 -21.11 -8.94 14.54
C VAL A 19 -22.38 -9.74 14.84
N ALA A 20 -23.47 -9.07 15.22
CA ALA A 20 -24.76 -9.70 15.48
C ALA A 20 -25.57 -9.96 14.19
N SER A 21 -25.18 -9.35 13.07
CA SER A 21 -25.85 -9.53 11.79
C SER A 21 -25.50 -10.89 11.19
N PRO A 22 -26.44 -11.56 10.49
CA PRO A 22 -26.14 -12.81 9.80
C PRO A 22 -25.07 -12.59 8.72
N ALA A 23 -24.06 -13.46 8.67
CA ALA A 23 -23.05 -13.40 7.63
C ALA A 23 -23.69 -13.62 6.23
N PRO A 24 -23.28 -12.85 5.21
CA PRO A 24 -23.79 -13.01 3.86
C PRO A 24 -23.38 -14.35 3.24
N SER A 25 -24.16 -14.78 2.24
CA SER A 25 -23.84 -15.95 1.45
C SER A 25 -22.86 -15.57 0.35
N LEU A 26 -21.58 -15.86 0.57
CA LEU A 26 -20.50 -15.51 -0.37
C LEU A 26 -20.15 -16.65 -1.31
N SER A 27 -19.89 -16.30 -2.57
CA SER A 27 -19.08 -17.11 -3.48
C SER A 27 -17.66 -16.54 -3.53
N LEU A 28 -16.65 -17.39 -3.40
CA LEU A 28 -15.25 -17.00 -3.57
C LEU A 28 -14.73 -17.22 -5.00
N GLU A 29 -15.52 -17.85 -5.88
CA GLU A 29 -15.08 -18.28 -7.21
C GLU A 29 -14.52 -17.13 -8.05
N GLU A 30 -15.17 -15.96 -7.99
CA GLU A 30 -14.74 -14.77 -8.73
C GLU A 30 -13.52 -14.06 -8.10
N LEU A 31 -13.23 -14.32 -6.81
CA LEU A 31 -12.18 -13.62 -6.05
C LEU A 31 -10.85 -14.36 -6.04
N VAL A 32 -10.88 -15.70 -6.02
CA VAL A 32 -9.68 -16.51 -5.80
C VAL A 32 -8.86 -16.73 -7.07
N GLY A 33 -9.45 -16.45 -8.22
CA GLY A 33 -8.78 -16.65 -9.50
C GLY A 33 -8.42 -18.13 -9.77
N PRO A 34 -7.62 -18.37 -10.82
CA PRO A 34 -7.20 -19.71 -11.23
C PRO A 34 -6.10 -20.27 -10.32
N GLN A 35 -5.92 -21.60 -10.33
CA GLN A 35 -4.87 -22.29 -9.56
C GLN A 35 -3.47 -21.67 -9.76
N PRO A 36 -2.61 -21.55 -8.74
CA PRO A 36 -1.34 -20.87 -8.93
C PRO A 36 -0.40 -21.62 -9.87
N ALA A 37 0.33 -20.88 -10.69
CA ALA A 37 1.51 -21.42 -11.36
C ALA A 37 2.66 -21.53 -10.35
N GLU A 38 3.26 -22.71 -10.19
CA GLU A 38 4.46 -22.82 -9.36
C GLU A 38 5.68 -22.22 -10.05
N ARG A 39 5.73 -22.33 -11.38
CA ARG A 39 6.83 -21.87 -12.24
C ARG A 39 6.30 -21.43 -13.59
N TRP A 40 6.93 -20.42 -14.16
CA TRP A 40 6.65 -19.97 -15.53
C TRP A 40 7.91 -19.34 -16.14
N ASN A 41 8.03 -19.33 -17.47
CA ASN A 41 9.09 -18.61 -18.16
C ASN A 41 8.44 -17.56 -19.05
N LEU A 42 8.79 -16.30 -18.82
CA LEU A 42 8.38 -15.22 -19.69
C LEU A 42 9.12 -15.30 -21.03
N VAL A 43 8.54 -14.71 -22.06
CA VAL A 43 9.09 -14.72 -23.41
C VAL A 43 9.68 -13.36 -23.81
N ALA A 44 10.80 -13.38 -24.51
CA ALA A 44 11.44 -12.18 -25.05
C ALA A 44 10.61 -11.56 -26.22
N PRO A 45 10.79 -10.27 -26.55
CA PRO A 45 11.67 -9.29 -25.90
C PRO A 45 11.03 -8.63 -24.66
N LEU A 46 11.60 -8.82 -23.48
CA LEU A 46 11.10 -8.18 -22.26
C LEU A 46 11.60 -6.73 -22.16
N PRO A 47 10.78 -5.77 -21.67
CA PRO A 47 11.24 -4.41 -21.43
C PRO A 47 12.45 -4.38 -20.49
N ASP A 48 13.36 -3.45 -20.73
CA ASP A 48 14.48 -3.14 -19.84
C ASP A 48 14.23 -1.89 -18.99
N THR A 49 13.09 -1.22 -19.22
CA THR A 49 12.75 0.09 -18.66
C THR A 49 11.46 0.00 -17.85
N LEU A 50 11.51 0.49 -16.61
CA LEU A 50 10.40 0.69 -15.71
C LEU A 50 9.66 1.99 -16.09
N GLY A 51 8.35 2.01 -15.90
CA GLY A 51 7.53 3.21 -16.08
C GLY A 51 6.86 3.25 -17.45
N HIS A 52 6.16 4.35 -17.70
CA HIS A 52 5.28 4.46 -18.86
C HIS A 52 6.05 4.94 -20.10
N VAL A 53 6.69 3.99 -20.81
CA VAL A 53 7.31 4.24 -22.12
C VAL A 53 6.22 4.14 -23.21
N PRO A 54 5.98 5.19 -24.02
CA PRO A 54 4.99 5.13 -25.09
C PRO A 54 5.33 4.06 -26.14
N ARG A 55 4.31 3.32 -26.59
CA ARG A 55 4.45 2.31 -27.67
C ARG A 55 4.57 2.99 -29.03
N GLN A 56 5.78 3.01 -29.59
CA GLN A 56 6.08 3.69 -30.86
C GLN A 56 6.04 2.76 -32.09
N ASN A 57 6.57 1.55 -31.96
CA ASN A 57 6.60 0.60 -33.06
C ASN A 57 5.25 -0.11 -33.13
N LEU A 58 4.51 0.08 -34.22
CA LEU A 58 3.20 -0.55 -34.40
C LEU A 58 3.27 -1.58 -35.50
N GLU A 59 2.82 -2.78 -35.19
CA GLU A 59 2.56 -3.78 -36.21
C GLU A 59 1.32 -3.39 -37.02
N VAL A 60 1.19 -3.89 -38.24
CA VAL A 60 0.08 -3.53 -39.15
C VAL A 60 -1.28 -3.79 -38.50
N TRP A 61 -1.43 -4.90 -37.78
CA TRP A 61 -2.67 -5.26 -37.08
C TRP A 61 -2.95 -4.46 -35.81
N GLU A 62 -1.99 -3.65 -35.33
CA GLU A 62 -2.16 -2.78 -34.17
C GLU A 62 -2.64 -1.38 -34.56
N GLN A 63 -2.67 -1.04 -35.84
CA GLN A 63 -2.84 0.35 -36.29
C GLN A 63 -4.22 0.92 -35.96
N ALA A 64 -5.34 0.27 -36.28
CA ALA A 64 -6.63 0.86 -35.90
C ALA A 64 -6.90 0.80 -34.38
N PHE A 65 -6.39 -0.22 -33.68
CA PHE A 65 -6.43 -0.23 -32.22
C PHE A 65 -5.71 1.00 -31.67
N ALA A 66 -4.49 1.26 -32.15
CA ALA A 66 -3.70 2.41 -31.77
C ALA A 66 -4.39 3.73 -32.12
N GLN A 67 -4.92 3.84 -33.33
CA GLN A 67 -5.64 5.02 -33.78
C GLN A 67 -6.88 5.30 -32.91
N LYS A 68 -7.65 4.27 -32.53
CA LYS A 68 -8.82 4.43 -31.66
C LYS A 68 -8.40 4.89 -30.27
N VAL A 69 -7.38 4.29 -29.67
CA VAL A 69 -6.86 4.76 -28.37
C VAL A 69 -6.38 6.21 -28.50
N ASP A 70 -5.52 6.51 -29.47
CA ASP A 70 -4.96 7.86 -29.66
C ASP A 70 -6.03 8.93 -30.00
N SER A 71 -7.22 8.52 -30.46
CA SER A 71 -8.35 9.42 -30.72
C SER A 71 -9.19 9.77 -29.48
N LEU A 72 -8.96 9.10 -28.35
CA LEU A 72 -9.74 9.25 -27.13
C LEU A 72 -8.95 10.00 -26.05
N ASP A 73 -9.60 10.99 -25.45
CA ASP A 73 -9.07 11.68 -24.28
C ASP A 73 -8.84 10.72 -23.11
N ASN A 74 -7.82 11.00 -22.31
CA ASN A 74 -7.44 10.23 -21.12
C ASN A 74 -7.15 8.76 -21.40
N THR A 75 -6.61 8.45 -22.58
CA THR A 75 -6.09 7.12 -22.89
C THR A 75 -4.65 7.20 -23.38
N ALA A 76 -3.89 6.12 -23.17
CA ALA A 76 -2.52 6.02 -23.60
C ALA A 76 -2.18 4.57 -23.98
N ARG A 77 -1.09 4.41 -24.74
CA ARG A 77 -0.50 3.11 -25.05
C ARG A 77 0.93 3.07 -24.55
N SER A 78 1.34 1.97 -23.95
CA SER A 78 2.69 1.80 -23.41
C SER A 78 3.34 0.49 -23.83
N GLU A 79 4.67 0.45 -23.83
CA GLU A 79 5.42 -0.80 -24.00
C GLU A 79 5.09 -1.80 -22.89
N ALA A 80 4.82 -1.30 -21.67
CA ALA A 80 4.40 -2.12 -20.54
C ALA A 80 3.04 -2.81 -20.80
N SER A 81 2.03 -2.07 -21.26
CA SER A 81 0.70 -2.63 -21.55
C SER A 81 0.76 -3.69 -22.66
N HIS A 82 1.53 -3.44 -23.72
CA HIS A 82 1.78 -4.41 -24.79
C HIS A 82 2.53 -5.66 -24.28
N CYS A 83 3.58 -5.48 -23.47
CA CYS A 83 4.32 -6.60 -22.87
C CYS A 83 3.40 -7.48 -22.01
N VAL A 84 2.57 -6.87 -21.16
CA VAL A 84 1.59 -7.59 -20.33
C VAL A 84 0.65 -8.41 -21.21
N ALA A 85 0.07 -7.81 -22.26
CA ALA A 85 -0.78 -8.52 -23.21
C ALA A 85 -0.04 -9.71 -23.85
N ARG A 86 1.22 -9.53 -24.27
CA ARG A 86 2.02 -10.62 -24.83
C ARG A 86 2.25 -11.76 -23.83
N GLN A 87 2.81 -11.46 -22.66
CA GLN A 87 3.14 -12.48 -21.66
C GLN A 87 1.92 -13.29 -21.24
N THR A 88 0.80 -12.61 -21.03
CA THR A 88 -0.44 -13.28 -20.65
C THR A 88 -1.04 -14.06 -21.81
N ALA A 89 -0.91 -13.61 -23.07
CA ALA A 89 -1.30 -14.41 -24.24
C ALA A 89 -0.56 -15.75 -24.27
N HIS A 90 0.77 -15.74 -24.15
CA HIS A 90 1.56 -16.97 -24.13
C HIS A 90 1.14 -17.91 -23.00
N TYR A 91 0.92 -17.37 -21.80
CA TYR A 91 0.47 -18.18 -20.66
C TYR A 91 -0.90 -18.81 -20.92
N VAL A 92 -1.88 -17.99 -21.33
CA VAL A 92 -3.26 -18.42 -21.53
C VAL A 92 -3.35 -19.48 -22.62
N VAL A 93 -2.62 -19.31 -23.73
CA VAL A 93 -2.66 -20.32 -24.79
C VAL A 93 -1.95 -21.61 -24.40
N ALA A 94 -0.82 -21.53 -23.69
CA ALA A 94 -0.09 -22.72 -23.26
C ALA A 94 -0.84 -23.53 -22.20
N ASN A 95 -1.60 -22.86 -21.31
CA ASN A 95 -2.22 -23.49 -20.14
C ASN A 95 -3.75 -23.58 -20.21
N ASN A 96 -4.38 -22.98 -21.23
CA ASN A 96 -5.83 -22.84 -21.38
C ASN A 96 -6.53 -22.30 -20.11
N ARG A 97 -5.88 -21.34 -19.43
CA ARG A 97 -6.37 -20.70 -18.20
C ARG A 97 -5.65 -19.36 -17.98
N TRP A 98 -6.27 -18.46 -17.23
CA TRP A 98 -5.65 -17.21 -16.80
C TRP A 98 -4.48 -17.46 -15.81
N PRO A 99 -3.47 -16.58 -15.75
CA PRO A 99 -2.49 -16.59 -14.67
C PRO A 99 -3.20 -16.30 -13.34
N ASP A 100 -2.68 -16.85 -12.25
CA ASP A 100 -3.11 -16.47 -10.91
C ASP A 100 -2.56 -15.08 -10.54
N ASP A 101 -3.13 -14.45 -9.51
CA ASP A 101 -2.80 -13.08 -9.09
C ASP A 101 -1.29 -12.87 -8.84
N GLU A 102 -0.58 -13.88 -8.35
CA GLU A 102 0.86 -13.79 -8.10
C GLU A 102 1.65 -13.73 -9.40
N LEU A 103 1.33 -14.62 -10.35
CA LEU A 103 1.97 -14.62 -11.66
C LEU A 103 1.56 -13.37 -12.48
N ASP A 104 0.31 -12.94 -12.40
CA ASP A 104 -0.18 -11.72 -13.06
C ASP A 104 0.54 -10.47 -12.55
N THR A 105 0.69 -10.36 -11.22
CA THR A 105 1.53 -9.36 -10.56
C THR A 105 2.98 -9.41 -11.07
N TYR A 106 3.57 -10.61 -11.14
CA TYR A 106 4.94 -10.76 -11.62
C TYR A 106 5.09 -10.35 -13.08
N ILE A 107 4.13 -10.71 -13.94
CA ILE A 107 4.08 -10.30 -15.35
C ILE A 107 4.04 -8.77 -15.43
N GLY A 108 3.11 -8.13 -14.73
CA GLY A 108 2.99 -6.66 -14.69
C GLY A 108 4.30 -6.00 -14.26
N ALA A 109 4.84 -6.43 -13.12
CA ALA A 109 6.06 -5.84 -12.56
C ALA A 109 7.28 -6.06 -13.48
N ARG A 110 7.44 -7.25 -14.09
CA ARG A 110 8.52 -7.51 -15.05
C ARG A 110 8.35 -6.73 -16.35
N CYS A 111 7.13 -6.48 -16.78
CA CYS A 111 6.83 -5.66 -17.95
C CYS A 111 6.97 -4.15 -17.68
N GLY A 112 7.27 -3.74 -16.45
CA GLY A 112 7.40 -2.32 -16.08
C GLY A 112 6.06 -1.60 -15.91
N TRP A 113 4.96 -2.33 -15.76
CA TRP A 113 3.62 -1.79 -15.54
C TRP A 113 3.52 -1.08 -14.19
N ILE A 114 3.03 0.16 -14.18
CA ILE A 114 2.81 0.96 -12.97
C ILE A 114 1.33 1.35 -12.89
N GLY A 115 0.50 0.49 -12.30
CA GLY A 115 -0.88 0.80 -11.94
C GLY A 115 -1.53 -0.32 -11.11
N PRO A 116 -2.66 -0.02 -10.43
CA PRO A 116 -3.40 -0.99 -9.63
C PRO A 116 -4.12 -2.00 -10.53
N GLY A 117 -3.51 -3.17 -10.70
CA GLY A 117 -4.04 -4.26 -11.54
C GLY A 117 -4.22 -3.88 -13.01
N HIS A 118 -4.68 -4.84 -13.81
CA HIS A 118 -5.06 -4.63 -15.19
C HIS A 118 -6.16 -5.63 -15.58
N ARG A 119 -6.96 -5.27 -16.59
CA ARG A 119 -8.00 -6.11 -17.17
C ARG A 119 -7.48 -6.68 -18.47
N LEU A 120 -7.78 -7.95 -18.68
CA LEU A 120 -7.33 -8.70 -19.84
C LEU A 120 -8.52 -9.25 -20.60
N SER A 121 -8.41 -9.31 -21.92
CA SER A 121 -9.39 -9.93 -22.80
C SER A 121 -8.65 -10.70 -23.89
N VAL A 122 -9.04 -11.96 -24.09
CA VAL A 122 -8.49 -12.82 -25.13
C VAL A 122 -9.56 -13.13 -26.18
N LYS A 123 -9.18 -13.04 -27.46
CA LYS A 123 -9.98 -13.51 -28.59
C LYS A 123 -9.16 -14.50 -29.41
N TYR A 124 -9.83 -15.51 -29.94
CA TYR A 124 -9.24 -16.50 -30.81
C TYR A 124 -9.82 -16.39 -32.20
N LEU A 125 -8.95 -16.40 -33.20
CA LEU A 125 -9.30 -16.54 -34.60
C LEU A 125 -8.74 -17.85 -35.15
N ASP A 126 -9.16 -18.21 -36.35
CA ASP A 126 -8.66 -19.38 -37.05
C ASP A 126 -7.15 -19.25 -37.33
N GLY A 127 -6.43 -20.37 -37.20
CA GLY A 127 -4.99 -20.45 -37.46
C GLY A 127 -4.59 -20.21 -38.91
N ASN A 128 -5.53 -20.02 -39.83
CA ASN A 128 -5.28 -19.59 -41.21
C ASN A 128 -5.64 -18.12 -41.44
N THR A 129 -6.22 -17.41 -40.46
CA THR A 129 -6.50 -15.98 -40.59
C THR A 129 -5.19 -15.22 -40.82
N PRO A 130 -5.04 -14.53 -41.96
CA PRO A 130 -3.88 -13.68 -42.22
C PRO A 130 -3.77 -12.58 -41.16
N LEU A 131 -2.55 -12.28 -40.70
CA LEU A 131 -2.37 -11.33 -39.58
C LEU A 131 -2.84 -9.91 -39.94
N ASP A 132 -2.74 -9.52 -41.21
CA ASP A 132 -3.25 -8.26 -41.75
C ASP A 132 -4.79 -8.19 -41.79
N GLN A 133 -5.50 -9.30 -41.59
CA GLN A 133 -6.97 -9.35 -41.51
C GLN A 133 -7.50 -9.39 -40.06
N VAL A 134 -6.63 -9.57 -39.07
CA VAL A 134 -7.01 -9.69 -37.65
C VAL A 134 -7.77 -8.46 -37.18
N GLU A 135 -7.29 -7.27 -37.55
CA GLU A 135 -7.90 -6.00 -37.16
C GLU A 135 -9.35 -5.88 -37.66
N SER A 136 -9.58 -6.16 -38.95
CA SER A 136 -10.93 -6.12 -39.52
C SER A 136 -11.84 -7.19 -38.93
N ALA A 137 -11.31 -8.36 -38.58
CA ALA A 137 -12.09 -9.46 -38.01
C ALA A 137 -12.53 -9.18 -36.56
N LEU A 138 -11.79 -8.35 -35.83
CA LEU A 138 -12.03 -8.05 -34.41
C LEU A 138 -12.38 -6.58 -34.13
N HIS A 139 -12.70 -5.80 -35.16
CA HIS A 139 -12.96 -4.36 -35.05
C HIS A 139 -13.92 -4.02 -33.90
N ASP A 140 -15.12 -4.62 -33.90
CA ASP A 140 -16.13 -4.37 -32.85
C ASP A 140 -15.64 -4.81 -31.47
N ALA A 141 -14.91 -5.93 -31.39
CA ALA A 141 -14.39 -6.43 -30.12
C ALA A 141 -13.33 -5.50 -29.51
N HIS A 142 -12.45 -4.94 -30.34
CA HIS A 142 -11.44 -3.96 -29.92
C HIS A 142 -12.10 -2.67 -29.42
N PHE A 143 -13.05 -2.14 -30.19
CA PHE A 143 -13.71 -0.88 -29.88
C PHE A 143 -14.57 -1.00 -28.61
N ASN A 144 -15.34 -2.07 -28.48
CA ASN A 144 -16.12 -2.35 -27.27
C ASN A 144 -15.20 -2.50 -26.04
N PHE A 145 -14.06 -3.17 -26.19
CA PHE A 145 -13.10 -3.31 -25.09
C PHE A 145 -12.54 -1.94 -24.64
N ILE A 146 -12.17 -1.08 -25.59
CA ILE A 146 -11.64 0.26 -25.29
C ILE A 146 -12.71 1.12 -24.60
N GLU A 147 -13.93 1.15 -25.15
CA GLU A 147 -15.04 1.97 -24.62
C GLU A 147 -15.47 1.49 -23.22
N GLU A 148 -15.65 0.18 -23.03
CA GLU A 148 -16.00 -0.40 -21.73
C GLU A 148 -14.99 -0.01 -20.64
N HIS A 149 -13.69 -0.09 -20.93
CA HIS A 149 -12.66 0.15 -19.92
C HIS A 149 -12.37 1.63 -19.70
N ARG A 150 -12.49 2.45 -20.75
CA ARG A 150 -12.45 3.90 -20.60
C ARG A 150 -13.59 4.39 -19.71
N ASP A 151 -14.82 3.94 -19.96
CA ASP A 151 -15.99 4.41 -19.21
C ASP A 151 -16.02 3.85 -17.77
N ARG A 152 -15.36 2.71 -17.54
CA ARG A 152 -15.21 2.10 -16.21
C ARG A 152 -14.23 2.86 -15.30
N TYR A 153 -13.18 3.47 -15.85
CA TYR A 153 -12.11 4.08 -15.08
C TYR A 153 -12.18 5.61 -15.10
N THR A 154 -11.91 6.24 -13.95
CA THR A 154 -11.73 7.68 -13.89
C THR A 154 -10.25 8.04 -14.08
N GLY A 155 -9.96 9.00 -14.95
CA GLY A 155 -8.59 9.43 -15.25
C GLY A 155 -7.95 8.66 -16.41
N LEU A 156 -6.61 8.68 -16.48
CA LEU A 156 -5.85 8.12 -17.59
C LEU A 156 -5.88 6.58 -17.58
N VAL A 157 -6.12 5.96 -18.74
CA VAL A 157 -6.14 4.50 -18.93
C VAL A 157 -5.07 4.07 -19.93
N ASP A 158 -4.25 3.10 -19.52
CA ASP A 158 -3.30 2.43 -20.40
C ASP A 158 -3.94 1.27 -21.14
N PHE A 159 -3.74 1.21 -22.44
CA PHE A 159 -4.18 0.14 -23.31
C PHE A 159 -3.00 -0.56 -23.99
N GLY A 160 -3.07 -1.87 -24.09
CA GLY A 160 -2.12 -2.70 -24.83
C GLY A 160 -2.85 -3.75 -25.64
N MET A 161 -2.24 -4.17 -26.75
CA MET A 161 -2.72 -5.29 -27.55
C MET A 161 -1.51 -6.10 -28.01
N HIS A 162 -1.67 -7.42 -28.07
CA HIS A 162 -0.71 -8.31 -28.68
C HIS A 162 -1.46 -9.35 -29.52
N VAL A 163 -0.91 -9.67 -30.70
CA VAL A 163 -1.44 -10.67 -31.62
C VAL A 163 -0.35 -11.69 -31.89
N GLU A 164 -0.66 -12.96 -31.68
CA GLU A 164 0.27 -14.05 -31.95
C GLU A 164 -0.43 -15.25 -32.56
N ARG A 165 0.24 -15.94 -33.48
CA ARG A 165 -0.19 -17.26 -33.95
C ARG A 165 0.42 -18.33 -33.06
N ILE A 166 -0.43 -19.04 -32.34
CA ILE A 166 0.00 -20.14 -31.47
C ILE A 166 -0.80 -21.40 -31.83
N GLY A 167 -0.12 -22.40 -32.37
CA GLY A 167 -0.74 -23.63 -32.85
C GLY A 167 -1.72 -23.36 -34.01
N GLN A 168 -2.98 -23.76 -33.83
CA GLN A 168 -4.05 -23.61 -34.82
C GLN A 168 -4.92 -22.36 -34.60
N HIS A 169 -4.46 -21.42 -33.78
CA HIS A 169 -5.20 -20.20 -33.48
C HIS A 169 -4.32 -18.96 -33.67
N VAL A 170 -4.97 -17.85 -34.01
CA VAL A 170 -4.41 -16.52 -33.74
C VAL A 170 -5.05 -16.04 -32.45
N ALA A 171 -4.23 -15.84 -31.41
CA ALA A 171 -4.64 -15.26 -30.16
C ALA A 171 -4.45 -13.75 -30.21
N VAL A 172 -5.49 -13.00 -29.85
CA VAL A 172 -5.46 -11.55 -29.70
C VAL A 172 -5.73 -11.24 -28.24
N MET A 173 -4.71 -10.77 -27.54
CA MET A 173 -4.80 -10.37 -26.14
C MET A 173 -4.81 -8.85 -26.06
N MET A 174 -5.77 -8.31 -25.33
CA MET A 174 -5.86 -6.89 -25.00
C MET A 174 -5.70 -6.70 -23.51
N SER A 175 -5.00 -5.65 -23.11
CA SER A 175 -4.85 -5.20 -21.74
C SER A 175 -5.39 -3.78 -21.59
N ALA A 176 -6.02 -3.51 -20.46
CA ALA A 176 -6.47 -2.17 -20.08
C ALA A 176 -6.27 -1.98 -18.58
N GLY A 177 -5.78 -0.82 -18.15
CA GLY A 177 -5.68 -0.55 -16.72
C GLY A 177 -5.53 0.92 -16.40
N ARG A 178 -5.99 1.29 -15.22
CA ARG A 178 -5.99 2.67 -14.76
C ARG A 178 -4.58 3.10 -14.40
N ARG A 179 -4.18 4.29 -14.83
CA ARG A 179 -2.93 4.93 -14.45
C ARG A 179 -3.17 5.88 -13.27
N THR A 180 -2.93 5.41 -12.05
CA THR A 180 -3.05 6.23 -10.83
C THR A 180 -1.81 7.04 -10.52
N MET A 181 -0.65 6.65 -11.05
CA MET A 181 0.60 7.37 -10.93
C MET A 181 1.49 7.16 -12.16
N THR A 182 2.52 7.98 -12.30
CA THR A 182 3.60 7.81 -13.27
C THR A 182 4.92 7.67 -12.54
N VAL A 183 5.82 6.87 -13.10
CA VAL A 183 7.23 6.81 -12.69
C VAL A 183 8.06 7.23 -13.91
N THR A 184 9.03 8.12 -13.69
CA THR A 184 9.97 8.56 -14.73
C THR A 184 10.65 7.33 -15.33
N PRO A 185 10.63 7.16 -16.67
CA PRO A 185 11.24 6.01 -17.31
C PRO A 185 12.70 5.83 -16.92
N ARG A 186 13.06 4.61 -16.47
CA ARG A 186 14.42 4.27 -16.06
C ARG A 186 14.69 2.76 -16.20
N PRO A 187 15.94 2.30 -16.28
CA PRO A 187 16.24 0.87 -16.32
C PRO A 187 15.65 0.08 -15.13
N ILE A 188 15.21 -1.16 -15.37
CA ILE A 188 14.72 -2.15 -14.37
C ILE A 188 15.91 -2.78 -13.60
N THR A 189 16.92 -1.98 -13.31
CA THR A 189 18.14 -2.40 -12.60
C THR A 189 18.38 -1.50 -11.41
N PHE A 190 19.06 -2.04 -10.40
CA PHE A 190 19.54 -1.26 -9.28
C PHE A 190 20.63 -0.30 -9.77
N ASP A 191 20.39 1.00 -9.65
CA ASP A 191 21.45 2.00 -9.55
C ASP A 191 21.91 2.09 -8.08
N GLU A 192 22.99 2.81 -7.81
CA GLU A 192 23.56 2.92 -6.46
C GLU A 192 22.55 3.39 -5.40
N GLN A 193 21.58 4.24 -5.78
CA GLN A 193 20.59 4.82 -4.87
C GLN A 193 19.16 4.26 -5.01
N GLY A 194 18.85 3.48 -6.06
CA GLY A 194 17.49 2.98 -6.32
C GLY A 194 16.47 4.11 -6.44
N THR A 195 16.83 5.24 -7.08
CA THR A 195 16.03 6.47 -7.03
C THR A 195 14.79 6.41 -7.93
N LEU A 196 13.60 6.36 -7.35
CA LEU A 196 12.32 6.31 -8.05
C LEU A 196 11.64 7.68 -8.01
N GLU A 197 11.49 8.29 -9.17
CA GLU A 197 10.81 9.58 -9.36
C GLU A 197 9.48 9.39 -10.06
N GLY A 198 8.49 10.21 -9.72
CA GLY A 198 7.19 10.09 -10.34
C GLY A 198 6.19 11.14 -9.87
N ARG A 199 4.94 10.94 -10.28
CA ARG A 199 3.81 11.81 -9.95
C ARG A 199 2.53 11.01 -9.79
N VAL A 200 1.78 11.29 -8.72
CA VAL A 200 0.42 10.77 -8.54
C VAL A 200 -0.55 11.53 -9.44
N LEU A 201 -1.36 10.81 -10.23
CA LEU A 201 -2.30 11.39 -11.19
C LEU A 201 -3.73 11.50 -10.66
N ASP A 202 -4.08 10.67 -9.68
CA ASP A 202 -5.40 10.68 -9.06
C ASP A 202 -5.42 11.67 -7.88
N GLU A 203 -6.00 12.85 -8.12
CA GLU A 203 -6.09 13.97 -7.17
C GLU A 203 -6.84 13.64 -5.87
N ARG A 204 -7.53 12.49 -5.82
CA ARG A 204 -8.13 12.03 -4.57
C ARG A 204 -7.05 11.79 -3.54
N TYR A 205 -5.92 11.20 -3.91
CA TYR A 205 -4.82 10.97 -2.98
C TYR A 205 -4.07 12.27 -2.68
N ASP A 206 -3.46 12.34 -1.51
CA ASP A 206 -2.60 13.46 -1.10
C ASP A 206 -1.25 12.96 -0.54
N TYR A 207 -1.04 11.64 -0.55
CA TYR A 207 0.12 11.02 0.06
C TYR A 207 0.53 9.72 -0.66
N VAL A 208 1.83 9.46 -0.70
CA VAL A 208 2.42 8.26 -1.32
C VAL A 208 3.61 7.78 -0.49
N ARG A 209 3.69 6.47 -0.30
CA ARG A 209 4.86 5.75 0.27
C ARG A 209 5.38 4.74 -0.74
N ALA A 210 6.64 4.35 -0.58
CA ALA A 210 7.22 3.24 -1.29
C ALA A 210 7.90 2.28 -0.31
N TYR A 211 7.78 0.98 -0.59
CA TYR A 211 8.35 -0.11 0.20
C TYR A 211 9.13 -1.02 -0.72
N ILE A 212 10.26 -1.56 -0.28
CA ILE A 212 11.08 -2.49 -1.05
C ILE A 212 11.32 -3.79 -0.28
N THR A 213 11.29 -4.94 -0.96
CA THR A 213 11.71 -6.22 -0.36
C THR A 213 13.21 -6.25 -0.07
N VAL A 214 13.60 -6.86 1.06
CA VAL A 214 14.99 -7.02 1.48
C VAL A 214 15.25 -8.49 1.84
N GLY A 215 16.18 -9.12 1.13
CA GLY A 215 16.46 -10.56 1.26
C GLY A 215 15.20 -11.40 1.00
N ASN A 216 15.13 -12.58 1.61
CA ASN A 216 14.01 -13.51 1.37
C ASN A 216 12.65 -13.00 1.85
N LEU A 217 12.60 -12.40 3.04
CA LEU A 217 11.35 -12.18 3.79
C LEU A 217 11.28 -10.79 4.43
N GLY A 218 12.33 -9.98 4.31
CA GLY A 218 12.32 -8.62 4.84
C GLY A 218 11.69 -7.63 3.88
N SER A 219 11.40 -6.46 4.40
CA SER A 219 11.05 -5.26 3.66
C SER A 219 11.58 -4.04 4.39
N ARG A 220 11.71 -2.92 3.69
CA ARG A 220 11.87 -1.61 4.32
C ARG A 220 11.07 -0.56 3.58
N ARG A 221 10.79 0.53 4.28
CA ARG A 221 10.34 1.78 3.66
C ARG A 221 11.48 2.40 2.86
N CYS A 222 11.17 2.87 1.65
CA CYS A 222 12.08 3.72 0.92
C CYS A 222 12.15 5.10 1.57
N GLU A 223 13.31 5.73 1.50
CA GLU A 223 13.48 7.09 2.03
C GLU A 223 12.86 8.08 1.05
N ARG A 224 11.93 8.92 1.51
CA ARG A 224 11.32 9.96 0.69
C ARG A 224 12.22 11.19 0.67
N ASP A 225 12.53 11.70 -0.52
CA ASP A 225 13.16 13.02 -0.67
C ASP A 225 12.13 14.10 -0.32
N GLN A 226 12.34 14.74 0.84
CA GLN A 226 11.47 15.78 1.38
C GLN A 226 11.53 17.09 0.56
N ALA A 227 12.51 17.26 -0.34
CA ALA A 227 12.56 18.40 -1.25
C ALA A 227 11.54 18.29 -2.39
N VAL A 228 11.01 17.08 -2.68
CA VAL A 228 10.01 16.87 -3.73
C VAL A 228 8.60 16.87 -3.14
N ARG A 229 7.83 17.89 -3.53
CA ARG A 229 6.46 18.11 -3.05
C ARG A 229 5.45 17.26 -3.81
N TYR A 230 4.45 16.77 -3.08
CA TYR A 230 3.25 16.15 -3.66
C TYR A 230 2.59 17.10 -4.68
N PRO A 231 2.02 16.62 -5.81
CA PRO A 231 1.83 15.21 -6.20
C PRO A 231 3.05 14.53 -6.81
N ASP A 232 4.15 15.25 -6.98
CA ASP A 232 5.41 14.65 -7.39
C ASP A 232 6.05 13.92 -6.19
N PHE A 233 6.86 12.92 -6.47
CA PHE A 233 7.59 12.18 -5.45
C PHE A 233 8.96 11.77 -5.96
N ARG A 234 9.89 11.62 -5.01
CA ARG A 234 11.17 10.95 -5.21
C ARG A 234 11.45 10.07 -4.01
N PHE A 235 11.79 8.81 -4.25
CA PHE A 235 12.15 7.83 -3.22
C PHE A 235 13.53 7.26 -3.50
N HIS A 236 14.30 7.04 -2.44
CA HIS A 236 15.56 6.31 -2.47
C HIS A 236 15.33 4.90 -1.91
N CYS A 237 15.10 3.96 -2.82
CA CYS A 237 14.83 2.57 -2.50
C CYS A 237 16.10 1.68 -2.57
N GLY A 238 17.21 2.19 -3.10
CA GLY A 238 18.45 1.43 -3.32
C GLY A 238 19.50 1.59 -2.22
N GLY A 239 20.73 1.18 -2.55
CA GLY A 239 21.85 0.95 -1.62
C GLY A 239 22.26 -0.53 -1.59
N ASP A 240 22.99 -0.95 -0.56
CA ASP A 240 23.42 -2.34 -0.30
C ASP A 240 22.26 -3.27 0.13
N SER A 241 21.00 -2.94 -0.23
CA SER A 241 19.84 -3.74 0.17
C SER A 241 19.99 -5.13 -0.44
N PRO A 242 20.18 -6.20 0.36
CA PRO A 242 20.33 -7.54 -0.17
C PRO A 242 19.07 -7.87 -0.96
N THR A 243 19.25 -8.31 -2.21
CA THR A 243 18.15 -8.80 -3.02
C THR A 243 17.66 -10.15 -2.49
N GLU A 244 16.49 -10.59 -2.95
CA GLU A 244 16.15 -12.00 -2.87
C GLU A 244 17.26 -12.87 -3.54
N PRO A 245 17.40 -14.18 -3.23
CA PRO A 245 18.46 -15.05 -3.74
C PRO A 245 18.56 -15.14 -5.25
N ARG A 246 17.55 -14.66 -5.98
CA ARG A 246 17.52 -14.59 -7.43
C ARG A 246 17.74 -13.17 -7.97
N GLY A 247 18.25 -12.28 -7.13
CA GLY A 247 18.59 -10.95 -7.56
C GLY A 247 17.38 -10.09 -7.89
N ARG A 248 16.29 -10.24 -7.13
CA ARG A 248 15.02 -9.52 -7.32
C ARG A 248 14.75 -8.63 -6.12
N ALA A 249 14.16 -7.47 -6.37
CA ALA A 249 13.45 -6.73 -5.33
C ALA A 249 12.17 -6.13 -5.89
N TYR A 250 11.06 -6.37 -5.22
CA TYR A 250 9.79 -5.71 -5.52
C TYR A 250 9.76 -4.38 -4.80
N VAL A 251 9.33 -3.34 -5.51
CA VAL A 251 8.95 -2.06 -4.93
C VAL A 251 7.45 -1.92 -5.01
N GLU A 252 6.81 -1.62 -3.91
CA GLU A 252 5.37 -1.36 -3.86
C GLU A 252 5.14 0.09 -3.46
N PHE A 253 4.41 0.82 -4.30
CA PHE A 253 3.90 2.14 -3.98
C PHE A 253 2.54 2.02 -3.32
N ALA A 254 2.37 2.63 -2.15
CA ALA A 254 1.07 2.75 -1.49
C ALA A 254 0.60 4.20 -1.60
N LEU A 255 -0.54 4.41 -2.25
CA LEU A 255 -1.22 5.71 -2.31
C LEU A 255 -2.27 5.78 -1.20
N SER A 256 -2.27 6.85 -0.40
CA SER A 256 -3.21 7.02 0.71
C SER A 256 -3.80 8.43 0.76
N LEU A 257 -4.80 8.58 1.62
CA LEU A 257 -5.35 9.86 2.07
C LEU A 257 -4.76 10.18 3.44
N SER A 258 -4.39 11.44 3.69
CA SER A 258 -3.78 11.86 4.95
C SER A 258 -4.72 11.74 6.15
N ASP A 259 -6.03 11.84 5.90
CA ASP A 259 -7.11 11.70 6.89
C ASP A 259 -7.71 10.28 6.96
N LEU A 260 -7.57 9.48 5.90
CA LEU A 260 -8.01 8.09 5.83
C LEU A 260 -6.83 7.15 5.61
N PRO A 261 -6.11 6.80 6.67
CA PRO A 261 -4.79 6.20 6.51
C PRO A 261 -4.85 4.69 6.16
N TRP A 262 -6.04 4.12 5.90
CA TRP A 262 -6.25 2.71 5.53
C TRP A 262 -6.56 2.49 4.04
N ARG A 263 -6.71 3.54 3.24
CA ARG A 263 -6.94 3.41 1.79
C ARG A 263 -5.61 3.31 1.05
N ASP A 264 -4.96 2.15 1.11
CA ASP A 264 -3.73 1.92 0.34
C ASP A 264 -4.06 1.21 -0.98
N LEU A 265 -3.93 1.93 -2.09
CA LEU A 265 -3.78 1.28 -3.41
C LEU A 265 -2.30 0.94 -3.61
N GLY A 266 -2.00 -0.36 -3.58
CA GLY A 266 -0.69 -0.89 -3.94
C GLY A 266 -0.47 -0.90 -5.45
N THR A 267 0.68 -0.41 -5.91
CA THR A 267 1.19 -0.63 -7.27
C THR A 267 2.59 -1.22 -7.17
N MET A 268 2.83 -2.37 -7.81
CA MET A 268 4.12 -3.06 -7.74
C MET A 268 4.99 -2.80 -8.97
N ALA A 269 6.24 -2.49 -8.71
CA ALA A 269 7.37 -2.48 -9.63
C ALA A 269 8.35 -3.60 -9.24
N LEU A 270 9.18 -4.01 -10.19
CA LEU A 270 10.23 -5.01 -9.97
C LEU A 270 11.57 -4.44 -10.39
N PHE A 271 12.60 -4.68 -9.59
CA PHE A 271 14.00 -4.49 -9.93
C PHE A 271 14.70 -5.84 -10.05
N LEU A 272 15.60 -5.95 -11.02
CA LEU A 272 16.36 -7.15 -11.33
C LEU A 272 17.86 -6.87 -11.37
N THR A 273 18.64 -7.83 -10.89
CA THR A 273 20.10 -7.87 -11.13
C THR A 273 20.44 -8.46 -12.49
N ASP A 274 19.62 -9.40 -12.97
CA ASP A 274 19.73 -10.04 -14.27
C ASP A 274 18.44 -9.79 -15.06
N LEU A 275 18.49 -8.85 -16.01
CA LEU A 275 17.35 -8.54 -16.88
C LEU A 275 17.01 -9.71 -17.81
N ASP A 276 17.97 -10.60 -18.07
CA ASP A 276 17.75 -11.73 -18.96
C ASP A 276 17.09 -12.92 -18.27
N ASP A 277 16.90 -12.92 -16.94
CA ASP A 277 16.19 -14.00 -16.23
C ASP A 277 14.67 -13.91 -16.45
N PRO A 278 14.07 -14.77 -17.29
CA PRO A 278 12.64 -14.71 -17.56
C PRO A 278 11.82 -15.51 -16.53
N ARG A 279 12.48 -16.22 -15.61
CA ARG A 279 11.85 -17.27 -14.82
C ARG A 279 10.98 -16.67 -13.73
N TYR A 280 9.78 -17.15 -13.57
CA TYR A 280 8.94 -16.98 -12.40
C TYR A 280 9.00 -18.23 -11.53
N VAL A 281 9.05 -18.07 -10.21
CA VAL A 281 8.67 -19.13 -9.26
C VAL A 281 7.89 -18.50 -8.14
N SER A 282 6.76 -19.13 -7.81
CA SER A 282 5.89 -18.67 -6.73
C SER A 282 6.63 -18.63 -5.39
N ALA A 283 6.37 -17.58 -4.61
CA ALA A 283 6.80 -17.42 -3.24
C ALA A 283 6.20 -18.50 -2.31
N THR A 284 5.08 -19.12 -2.71
CA THR A 284 4.50 -20.26 -1.98
C THR A 284 5.47 -21.44 -1.82
N VAL A 285 6.43 -21.59 -2.74
CA VAL A 285 7.48 -22.62 -2.67
C VAL A 285 8.49 -22.34 -1.55
N ALA A 286 8.66 -21.07 -1.14
CA ALA A 286 9.68 -20.66 -0.19
C ALA A 286 9.21 -20.67 1.28
N VAL A 287 7.90 -20.74 1.54
CA VAL A 287 7.40 -20.66 2.91
C VAL A 287 7.36 -22.05 3.57
N PRO A 288 8.04 -22.25 4.71
CA PRO A 288 8.11 -23.57 5.35
C PRO A 288 6.74 -24.00 5.89
N ASP A 289 6.37 -25.26 5.62
CA ASP A 289 5.16 -25.89 6.18
C ASP A 289 5.32 -26.10 7.69
N VAL A 290 4.29 -25.73 8.48
CA VAL A 290 4.24 -25.92 9.93
C VAL A 290 3.05 -26.79 10.27
N ARG A 291 3.31 -28.01 10.72
CA ARG A 291 2.28 -29.04 10.96
C ARG A 291 1.82 -29.14 12.42
N ASP A 292 2.49 -28.47 13.34
CA ASP A 292 2.44 -28.78 14.78
C ASP A 292 1.39 -27.99 15.59
N ALA A 293 0.26 -27.55 15.00
CA ALA A 293 -0.83 -26.91 15.76
C ALA A 293 -2.22 -27.47 15.39
N SER A 294 -3.13 -27.45 16.36
CA SER A 294 -4.47 -28.08 16.26
C SER A 294 -5.42 -27.34 15.31
N ASP A 295 -5.42 -26.01 15.31
CA ASP A 295 -6.27 -25.19 14.44
C ASP A 295 -5.46 -24.41 13.39
N ALA A 296 -6.13 -24.00 12.31
CA ALA A 296 -5.48 -23.37 11.16
C ALA A 296 -4.89 -22.00 11.46
N LEU A 297 -5.53 -21.20 12.32
CA LEU A 297 -5.08 -19.83 12.62
C LEU A 297 -3.86 -19.86 13.54
N SER A 298 -3.85 -20.72 14.56
CA SER A 298 -2.66 -20.93 15.39
C SER A 298 -1.47 -21.44 14.59
N ARG A 299 -1.69 -22.31 13.59
CA ARG A 299 -0.61 -22.74 12.67
C ARG A 299 -0.03 -21.57 11.87
N LEU A 300 -0.87 -20.68 11.36
CA LEU A 300 -0.41 -19.48 10.64
C LEU A 300 0.37 -18.53 11.54
N THR A 301 -0.12 -18.27 12.75
CA THR A 301 0.60 -17.44 13.74
C THR A 301 1.95 -18.06 14.10
N ALA A 302 2.00 -19.38 14.33
CA ALA A 302 3.25 -20.09 14.61
C ALA A 302 4.23 -20.01 13.42
N GLN A 303 3.73 -20.15 12.20
CA GLN A 303 4.52 -20.00 10.96
C GLN A 303 5.10 -18.59 10.84
N LEU A 304 4.29 -17.55 11.05
CA LEU A 304 4.78 -16.17 11.03
C LEU A 304 5.81 -15.93 12.15
N ASN A 305 5.53 -16.38 13.38
CA ASN A 305 6.44 -16.21 14.51
C ASN A 305 7.77 -16.92 14.29
N ARG A 306 7.77 -18.08 13.61
CA ARG A 306 9.01 -18.73 13.18
C ARG A 306 9.78 -17.85 12.21
N ILE A 307 9.12 -17.25 11.22
CA ILE A 307 9.77 -16.34 10.27
C ILE A 307 10.31 -15.10 10.99
N ARG A 308 9.51 -14.46 11.87
CA ARG A 308 9.93 -13.31 12.69
C ARG A 308 11.16 -13.63 13.53
N THR A 309 11.18 -14.80 14.17
CA THR A 309 12.32 -15.25 14.99
C THR A 309 13.57 -15.44 14.14
N LEU A 310 13.45 -16.03 12.94
CA LEU A 310 14.57 -16.17 12.00
C LEU A 310 15.12 -14.82 11.53
N SER A 311 14.29 -13.77 11.54
CA SER A 311 14.68 -12.38 11.24
C SER A 311 15.10 -11.57 12.48
N GLY A 312 15.27 -12.21 13.65
CA GLY A 312 15.68 -11.54 14.88
C GLY A 312 14.61 -10.67 15.54
N MET A 313 13.33 -10.85 15.17
CA MET A 313 12.20 -10.10 15.69
C MET A 313 11.47 -10.87 16.80
N GLN A 314 10.79 -10.13 17.67
CA GLN A 314 9.96 -10.73 18.71
C GLN A 314 8.72 -11.40 18.11
N PRO A 315 8.32 -12.59 18.60
CA PRO A 315 7.04 -13.20 18.26
C PRO A 315 5.87 -12.27 18.61
N VAL A 316 4.78 -12.40 17.85
CA VAL A 316 3.52 -11.69 18.07
C VAL A 316 2.48 -12.61 18.67
N VAL A 317 1.54 -12.02 19.40
CA VAL A 317 0.44 -12.74 20.06
C VAL A 317 -0.78 -12.79 19.15
N LEU A 318 -1.39 -13.97 18.99
CA LEU A 318 -2.71 -14.06 18.36
C LEU A 318 -3.77 -13.59 19.37
N SER A 319 -4.48 -12.51 19.05
CA SER A 319 -5.67 -12.11 19.81
C SER A 319 -6.85 -12.94 19.38
N GLU A 320 -7.22 -13.93 20.19
CA GLU A 320 -8.40 -14.77 19.94
C GLU A 320 -9.70 -13.97 19.94
N ALA A 321 -9.84 -13.01 20.87
CA ALA A 321 -11.04 -12.17 20.99
C ALA A 321 -11.23 -11.30 19.73
N GLN A 322 -10.18 -10.61 19.30
CA GLN A 322 -10.25 -9.81 18.08
C GLN A 322 -10.44 -10.70 16.83
N SER A 323 -9.76 -11.86 16.76
CA SER A 323 -9.95 -12.84 15.67
C SER A 323 -11.40 -13.30 15.57
N HIS A 324 -12.06 -13.54 16.70
CA HIS A 324 -13.48 -13.87 16.74
C HIS A 324 -14.35 -12.75 16.17
N THR A 325 -14.11 -11.50 16.58
CA THR A 325 -14.83 -10.32 16.05
C THR A 325 -14.64 -10.19 14.54
N ILE A 326 -13.40 -10.20 14.06
CA ILE A 326 -13.12 -10.00 12.63
C ILE A 326 -13.58 -11.19 11.78
N SER A 327 -13.68 -12.41 12.33
CA SER A 327 -14.24 -13.55 11.60
C SER A 327 -15.71 -13.38 11.21
N LYS A 328 -16.43 -12.53 11.95
CA LYS A 328 -17.83 -12.19 11.66
C LYS A 328 -17.96 -10.95 10.78
N VAL A 329 -17.04 -9.99 10.91
CA VAL A 329 -16.99 -8.78 10.05
C VAL A 329 -16.52 -9.11 8.64
N PHE A 330 -15.53 -10.00 8.50
CA PHE A 330 -14.84 -10.25 7.24
C PHE A 330 -15.75 -10.68 6.08
N PRO A 331 -16.77 -11.54 6.27
CA PRO A 331 -17.72 -11.84 5.20
C PRO A 331 -18.45 -10.60 4.64
N HIS A 332 -18.83 -9.65 5.48
CA HIS A 332 -19.48 -8.40 5.04
C HIS A 332 -18.52 -7.49 4.26
N LEU A 333 -17.23 -7.48 4.64
CA LEU A 333 -16.20 -6.76 3.89
C LEU A 333 -16.05 -7.33 2.47
N ILE A 334 -16.05 -8.66 2.33
CA ILE A 334 -15.96 -9.31 1.01
C ILE A 334 -17.18 -9.00 0.15
N GLU A 335 -18.39 -9.10 0.71
CA GLU A 335 -19.64 -8.74 0.00
C GLU A 335 -19.59 -7.29 -0.49
N ALA A 336 -19.25 -6.34 0.39
CA ALA A 336 -19.15 -4.93 0.02
C ALA A 336 -18.11 -4.68 -1.09
N GLN A 337 -16.99 -5.40 -1.10
CA GLN A 337 -15.99 -5.33 -2.17
C GLN A 337 -16.52 -5.87 -3.51
N GLN A 338 -17.27 -6.98 -3.49
CA GLN A 338 -17.89 -7.57 -4.69
C GLN A 338 -18.96 -6.64 -5.27
N ASP A 339 -19.80 -6.06 -4.41
CA ASP A 339 -20.87 -5.12 -4.78
C ASP A 339 -20.35 -3.73 -5.14
N ARG A 340 -19.05 -3.48 -4.93
CA ARG A 340 -18.38 -2.17 -5.10
C ARG A 340 -19.02 -1.07 -4.24
N ASP A 341 -19.53 -1.43 -3.06
CA ASP A 341 -20.00 -0.49 -2.06
C ASP A 341 -18.80 0.04 -1.24
N GLY A 342 -18.23 1.14 -1.72
CA GLY A 342 -17.05 1.75 -1.10
C GLY A 342 -17.29 2.22 0.34
N ALA A 343 -18.51 2.67 0.67
CA ALA A 343 -18.82 3.16 2.01
C ALA A 343 -18.95 2.00 3.01
N ALA A 344 -19.62 0.91 2.62
CA ALA A 344 -19.70 -0.30 3.42
C ALA A 344 -18.32 -0.96 3.59
N ALA A 345 -17.53 -1.06 2.50
CA ALA A 345 -16.18 -1.62 2.56
C ALA A 345 -15.28 -0.83 3.51
N GLU A 346 -15.36 0.50 3.49
CA GLU A 346 -14.63 1.38 4.41
C GLU A 346 -15.06 1.20 5.87
N LEU A 347 -16.37 1.10 6.13
CA LEU A 347 -16.90 0.80 7.46
C LEU A 347 -16.36 -0.54 7.99
N TYR A 348 -16.42 -1.60 7.18
CA TYR A 348 -15.98 -2.94 7.59
C TYR A 348 -14.46 -3.04 7.74
N GLN A 349 -13.70 -2.36 6.87
CA GLN A 349 -12.25 -2.23 7.04
C GLN A 349 -11.91 -1.51 8.35
N GLY A 350 -12.59 -0.39 8.63
CA GLY A 350 -12.47 0.35 9.89
C GLY A 350 -12.79 -0.52 11.11
N ALA A 351 -13.81 -1.38 11.01
CA ALA A 351 -14.18 -2.32 12.07
C ALA A 351 -13.07 -3.36 12.36
N VAL A 352 -12.36 -3.82 11.33
CA VAL A 352 -11.24 -4.74 11.49
C VAL A 352 -10.02 -4.02 12.08
N THR A 353 -9.64 -2.85 11.55
CA THR A 353 -8.46 -2.08 12.00
C THR A 353 -8.64 -1.47 13.38
N ALA A 354 -9.89 -1.27 13.83
CA ALA A 354 -10.18 -0.69 15.14
C ALA A 354 -9.55 -1.49 16.29
N GLY A 355 -9.58 -2.82 16.27
CA GLY A 355 -8.90 -3.61 17.31
C GLY A 355 -9.50 -3.44 18.72
N TRP A 356 -10.80 -3.18 18.85
CA TRP A 356 -11.48 -2.94 20.14
C TRP A 356 -11.31 -4.08 21.16
N ASP A 357 -10.99 -5.29 20.70
CA ASP A 357 -10.87 -6.50 21.53
C ASP A 357 -9.42 -6.97 21.73
N ILE A 358 -8.42 -6.14 21.42
CA ILE A 358 -7.00 -6.45 21.68
C ILE A 358 -6.66 -6.48 23.18
N GLY A 359 -7.40 -5.73 24.00
CA GLY A 359 -7.21 -5.70 25.47
C GLY A 359 -6.00 -4.90 25.94
N GLU A 360 -5.18 -4.37 25.03
CA GLU A 360 -4.00 -3.54 25.33
C GLU A 360 -4.03 -2.21 24.55
N PRO A 361 -3.32 -1.17 25.02
CA PRO A 361 -3.13 0.07 24.26
C PRO A 361 -2.34 -0.19 22.97
N ILE A 362 -3.01 -0.03 21.84
CA ILE A 362 -2.38 -0.05 20.51
C ILE A 362 -2.24 1.38 19.96
N LEU A 363 -1.31 1.54 19.03
CA LEU A 363 -1.02 2.79 18.34
C LEU A 363 -1.71 2.90 16.98
N TYR A 364 -1.89 1.77 16.28
CA TYR A 364 -2.73 1.68 15.08
C TYR A 364 -2.92 0.21 14.71
N GLY A 365 -3.91 -0.05 13.84
CA GLY A 365 -4.13 -1.33 13.19
C GLY A 365 -3.97 -1.21 11.68
N ASP A 366 -3.53 -2.29 11.05
CA ASP A 366 -3.39 -2.42 9.60
C ASP A 366 -3.93 -3.78 9.16
N ILE A 367 -4.31 -3.92 7.89
CA ILE A 367 -4.88 -5.16 7.36
C ILE A 367 -4.29 -5.54 6.01
N SER A 368 -4.20 -6.85 5.79
CA SER A 368 -3.92 -7.43 4.48
C SER A 368 -4.90 -8.55 4.19
N ILE A 369 -5.47 -8.54 2.98
CA ILE A 369 -6.40 -9.56 2.51
C ILE A 369 -5.77 -10.24 1.30
N ARG A 370 -5.84 -11.56 1.25
CA ARG A 370 -5.50 -12.36 0.06
C ARG A 370 -6.53 -13.44 -0.18
N HIS A 371 -6.82 -13.67 -1.45
CA HIS A 371 -7.61 -14.77 -1.93
C HIS A 371 -6.67 -15.80 -2.56
N HIS A 372 -6.96 -17.07 -2.37
CA HIS A 372 -6.17 -18.15 -2.95
C HIS A 372 -7.07 -19.33 -3.27
N PRO A 373 -6.93 -19.99 -4.43
CA PRO A 373 -7.79 -21.11 -4.84
C PRO A 373 -7.28 -22.42 -4.22
N THR A 374 -7.02 -22.40 -2.91
CA THR A 374 -6.66 -23.58 -2.12
C THR A 374 -7.28 -23.45 -0.74
N ASN A 375 -7.59 -24.56 -0.09
CA ASN A 375 -7.99 -24.60 1.32
C ASN A 375 -6.79 -24.56 2.29
N ASN A 376 -5.57 -24.45 1.78
CA ASN A 376 -4.35 -24.34 2.58
C ASN A 376 -4.01 -22.86 2.88
N PRO A 377 -4.30 -22.34 4.08
CA PRO A 377 -4.03 -20.94 4.38
C PRO A 377 -2.54 -20.60 4.44
N ALA A 378 -1.64 -21.59 4.60
CA ALA A 378 -0.20 -21.35 4.54
C ALA A 378 0.24 -20.88 3.14
N LYS A 379 -0.45 -21.34 2.08
CA LYS A 379 -0.23 -20.84 0.72
C LYS A 379 -0.76 -19.41 0.55
N ALA A 380 -1.92 -19.09 1.13
CA ALA A 380 -2.43 -17.72 1.15
C ALA A 380 -1.47 -16.76 1.89
N MET A 381 -0.87 -17.19 3.01
CA MET A 381 0.16 -16.43 3.71
C MET A 381 1.38 -16.14 2.83
N ALA A 382 1.82 -17.10 2.02
CA ALA A 382 2.96 -16.86 1.13
C ALA A 382 2.68 -15.76 0.09
N LEU A 383 1.44 -15.64 -0.40
CA LEU A 383 1.01 -14.54 -1.26
C LEU A 383 0.93 -13.20 -0.52
N ILE A 384 0.71 -13.21 0.79
CA ILE A 384 0.82 -11.97 1.59
C ILE A 384 2.28 -11.54 1.62
N LEU A 385 3.19 -12.50 1.80
CA LEU A 385 4.63 -12.25 1.85
C LEU A 385 5.27 -11.90 0.50
N THR A 386 4.55 -11.81 -0.62
CA THR A 386 5.10 -11.22 -1.86
C THR A 386 5.02 -9.70 -1.86
N SER A 387 4.14 -9.12 -1.05
CA SER A 387 3.90 -7.68 -0.99
C SER A 387 4.84 -7.00 0.00
N PRO A 388 5.68 -6.05 -0.45
CA PRO A 388 6.48 -5.20 0.43
C PRO A 388 5.68 -4.50 1.53
N THR A 389 4.48 -4.00 1.24
CA THR A 389 3.62 -3.33 2.26
C THR A 389 3.18 -4.31 3.34
N ALA A 390 2.74 -5.50 2.94
CA ALA A 390 2.34 -6.54 3.88
C ALA A 390 3.53 -7.05 4.72
N ARG A 391 4.73 -7.14 4.14
CA ARG A 391 5.95 -7.43 4.90
C ARG A 391 6.25 -6.32 5.91
N ASP A 392 6.11 -5.03 5.54
CA ASP A 392 6.34 -3.91 6.47
C ASP A 392 5.41 -4.02 7.69
N MET A 393 4.14 -4.31 7.45
CA MET A 393 3.16 -4.58 8.51
C MET A 393 3.57 -5.78 9.37
N LEU A 394 3.83 -6.94 8.75
CA LEU A 394 4.07 -8.21 9.46
C LEU A 394 5.42 -8.30 10.16
N PHE A 395 6.37 -7.45 9.78
CA PHE A 395 7.73 -7.39 10.32
C PHE A 395 8.05 -6.07 11.02
N ASP A 396 7.05 -5.23 11.30
CA ASP A 396 7.22 -4.08 12.17
C ASP A 396 7.69 -4.55 13.57
N PRO A 397 8.78 -3.98 14.13
CA PRO A 397 9.23 -4.29 15.49
C PRO A 397 8.21 -3.93 16.58
N ARG A 398 7.27 -3.04 16.28
CA ARG A 398 6.18 -2.61 17.17
C ARG A 398 4.95 -3.51 17.06
N LEU A 399 4.87 -4.36 16.05
CA LEU A 399 3.78 -5.32 15.92
C LEU A 399 3.76 -6.20 17.17
N SER A 400 2.62 -6.19 17.86
CA SER A 400 2.46 -6.87 19.15
C SER A 400 1.42 -7.98 19.05
N HIS A 401 0.32 -7.69 18.35
CA HIS A 401 -0.81 -8.58 18.21
C HIS A 401 -1.17 -8.79 16.75
N LEU A 402 -1.74 -9.96 16.48
CA LEU A 402 -2.44 -10.29 15.25
C LEU A 402 -3.87 -10.67 15.55
N ALA A 403 -4.76 -10.39 14.60
CA ALA A 403 -6.02 -11.09 14.49
C ALA A 403 -6.13 -11.70 13.10
N LEU A 404 -6.66 -12.92 13.02
CA LEU A 404 -6.79 -13.66 11.77
C LEU A 404 -8.25 -14.03 11.52
N ALA A 405 -8.70 -13.92 10.27
CA ALA A 405 -9.98 -14.46 9.83
C ALA A 405 -9.80 -15.18 8.50
N ALA A 406 -10.49 -16.29 8.31
CA ALA A 406 -10.47 -17.04 7.06
C ALA A 406 -11.87 -17.46 6.65
N ILE A 407 -12.19 -17.31 5.37
CA ILE A 407 -13.39 -17.85 4.75
C ILE A 407 -12.95 -18.96 3.81
N GLN A 408 -13.44 -20.17 4.03
CA GLN A 408 -13.13 -21.34 3.20
C GLN A 408 -14.40 -21.86 2.51
N ARG A 409 -14.42 -21.81 1.18
CA ARG A 409 -15.54 -22.26 0.32
C ARG A 409 -14.96 -22.85 -0.95
N ASP A 410 -15.54 -23.94 -1.45
CA ASP A 410 -15.24 -24.49 -2.78
C ASP A 410 -13.73 -24.67 -3.07
N ALA A 411 -13.04 -25.33 -2.13
CA ALA A 411 -11.59 -25.54 -2.16
C ALA A 411 -10.72 -24.26 -2.21
N SER A 412 -11.29 -23.12 -1.84
CA SER A 412 -10.65 -21.82 -1.88
C SER A 412 -10.65 -21.14 -0.51
N THR A 413 -9.68 -20.25 -0.29
CA THR A 413 -9.51 -19.52 0.97
C THR A 413 -9.39 -18.03 0.69
N SER A 414 -10.19 -17.25 1.39
CA SER A 414 -9.93 -15.82 1.62
C SER A 414 -9.34 -15.67 3.02
N LEU A 415 -8.14 -15.10 3.13
CA LEU A 415 -7.44 -14.87 4.39
C LEU A 415 -7.32 -13.37 4.65
N LEU A 416 -7.81 -12.94 5.81
CA LEU A 416 -7.57 -11.61 6.36
C LEU A 416 -6.58 -11.72 7.51
N ILE A 417 -5.56 -10.87 7.48
CA ILE A 417 -4.64 -10.65 8.58
C ILE A 417 -4.76 -9.21 9.02
N ALA A 418 -5.03 -8.99 10.30
CA ALA A 418 -4.96 -7.69 10.93
C ALA A 418 -3.76 -7.66 11.87
N GLY A 419 -2.90 -6.65 11.72
CA GLY A 419 -1.77 -6.38 12.60
C GLY A 419 -2.03 -5.19 13.50
N TYR A 420 -1.63 -5.28 14.78
CA TYR A 420 -1.81 -4.20 15.74
C TYR A 420 -0.49 -3.86 16.44
N ASN A 421 -0.07 -2.62 16.23
CA ASN A 421 1.17 -2.10 16.80
C ASN A 421 0.91 -1.57 18.20
N ARG A 422 1.74 -1.96 19.17
CA ARG A 422 1.65 -1.40 20.53
C ARG A 422 2.09 0.06 20.54
N VAL A 423 1.62 0.82 21.52
CA VAL A 423 2.22 2.11 21.84
C VAL A 423 3.67 1.85 22.29
N PRO A 424 4.69 2.42 21.61
CA PRO A 424 6.08 2.26 22.01
C PRO A 424 6.33 2.82 23.42
N ASP A 425 7.20 2.15 24.18
CA ASP A 425 7.67 2.64 25.48
C ASP A 425 8.79 3.66 25.25
N LEU A 426 8.38 4.89 24.94
CA LEU A 426 9.29 6.02 24.71
C LEU A 426 9.22 6.97 25.90
N SER A 427 10.37 7.48 26.30
CA SER A 427 10.45 8.58 27.25
C SER A 427 9.83 9.87 26.68
N GLU A 428 9.45 10.78 27.56
CA GLU A 428 8.91 12.09 27.19
C GLU A 428 9.90 12.93 26.36
N ASP A 429 11.21 12.77 26.59
CA ASP A 429 12.25 13.36 25.76
C ASP A 429 12.33 12.74 24.36
N GLU A 430 12.29 11.40 24.26
CA GLU A 430 12.36 10.69 22.97
C GLU A 430 11.15 11.01 22.07
N LEU A 431 9.95 11.11 22.65
CA LEU A 431 8.74 11.50 21.92
C LEU A 431 8.91 12.86 21.24
N VAL A 432 9.34 13.86 21.99
CA VAL A 432 9.54 15.22 21.48
C VAL A 432 10.72 15.28 20.50
N ALA A 433 11.82 14.59 20.81
CA ALA A 433 13.02 14.57 19.97
C ALA A 433 12.73 14.00 18.57
N ARG A 434 11.97 12.90 18.47
CA ARG A 434 11.57 12.32 17.17
C ARG A 434 10.69 13.27 16.36
N ALA A 435 9.68 13.87 16.99
CA ALA A 435 8.84 14.87 16.32
C ALA A 435 9.64 16.08 15.83
N LEU A 436 10.55 16.61 16.66
CA LEU A 436 11.46 17.70 16.26
C LEU A 436 12.39 17.28 15.12
N ASN A 437 12.91 16.06 15.12
CA ASN A 437 13.76 15.56 14.06
C ASN A 437 13.04 15.56 12.70
N THR A 438 11.79 15.09 12.67
CA THR A 438 10.96 15.10 11.46
C THR A 438 10.71 16.52 10.95
N ILE A 439 10.35 17.45 11.85
CA ILE A 439 10.13 18.85 11.48
C ILE A 439 11.42 19.51 10.97
N ASN A 440 12.54 19.28 11.64
CA ASN A 440 13.82 19.86 11.28
C ASN A 440 14.38 19.29 9.97
N THR A 441 14.18 18.01 9.70
CA THR A 441 14.55 17.39 8.42
C THR A 441 13.76 18.01 7.28
N ALA A 442 12.44 18.21 7.44
CA ALA A 442 11.62 18.88 6.44
C ALA A 442 12.06 20.35 6.21
N ARG A 443 12.43 21.07 7.28
CA ARG A 443 12.94 22.45 7.19
C ARG A 443 14.31 22.51 6.49
N ASP A 444 15.22 21.60 6.80
CA ASP A 444 16.54 21.52 6.18
C ASP A 444 16.46 21.23 4.68
N ALA A 445 15.57 20.30 4.28
CA ALA A 445 15.28 20.01 2.88
C ALA A 445 14.74 21.23 2.11
N ALA A 446 14.07 22.17 2.80
CA ALA A 446 13.62 23.44 2.25
C ALA A 446 14.67 24.58 2.36
N GLY A 447 15.90 24.28 2.79
CA GLY A 447 16.98 25.24 2.96
C GLY A 447 16.83 26.16 4.18
N ASN A 448 15.97 25.79 5.13
CA ASN A 448 15.69 26.57 6.33
C ASN A 448 16.40 26.00 7.56
N ARG A 449 16.70 26.87 8.54
CA ARG A 449 17.35 26.46 9.79
C ARG A 449 16.42 25.57 10.63
N PRO A 450 16.94 24.67 11.48
CA PRO A 450 16.14 23.95 12.47
C PRO A 450 15.32 24.90 13.37
N ILE A 451 14.29 24.36 14.03
CA ILE A 451 13.52 25.07 15.06
C ILE A 451 14.48 25.55 16.15
N PHE A 452 14.32 26.81 16.55
CA PHE A 452 14.98 27.35 17.73
C PHE A 452 14.21 26.93 18.97
N ASP A 453 14.92 26.32 19.91
CA ASP A 453 14.39 25.97 21.22
C ASP A 453 13.80 27.23 21.92
N SER A 454 12.54 27.14 22.30
CA SER A 454 11.81 28.16 23.05
C SER A 454 12.18 28.19 24.56
N GLY A 455 13.16 27.39 24.97
CA GLY A 455 13.76 27.37 26.29
C GLY A 455 12.80 26.81 27.35
N ASN A 456 12.26 27.70 28.18
CA ASN A 456 11.36 27.29 29.25
C ASN A 456 10.06 26.65 28.74
N TYR A 457 9.55 27.10 27.60
CA TYR A 457 8.33 26.56 27.01
C TYR A 457 8.53 25.15 26.46
N GLN A 458 9.68 24.87 25.84
CA GLN A 458 10.01 23.52 25.37
C GLN A 458 10.14 22.55 26.55
N ARG A 459 10.78 22.96 27.65
CA ARG A 459 10.84 22.14 28.87
C ARG A 459 9.44 21.83 29.44
N ALA A 460 8.55 22.82 29.43
CA ALA A 460 7.15 22.61 29.83
C ALA A 460 6.43 21.66 28.85
N ALA A 461 6.69 21.78 27.55
CA ALA A 461 6.10 20.93 26.52
C ALA A 461 6.54 19.46 26.63
N VAL A 462 7.80 19.19 26.99
CA VAL A 462 8.29 17.83 27.30
C VAL A 462 7.54 17.23 28.49
N LEU A 463 7.48 17.96 29.61
CA LEU A 463 6.75 17.50 30.81
C LEU A 463 5.27 17.21 30.52
N LEU A 464 4.64 18.07 29.72
CA LEU A 464 3.25 17.90 29.30
C LEU A 464 3.07 16.74 28.31
N SER A 465 4.06 16.46 27.46
CA SER A 465 4.06 15.27 26.58
C SER A 465 4.00 13.99 27.42
N GLY A 466 4.83 13.88 28.45
CA GLY A 466 4.78 12.78 29.40
C GLY A 466 3.45 12.69 30.16
N ALA A 467 2.89 13.83 30.56
CA ALA A 467 1.58 13.86 31.22
C ALA A 467 0.44 13.39 30.29
N ILE A 468 0.49 13.72 28.99
CA ILE A 468 -0.47 13.20 27.99
C ILE A 468 -0.31 11.69 27.83
N ALA A 469 0.93 11.21 27.65
CA ALA A 469 1.22 9.79 27.46
C ALA A 469 0.73 8.93 28.64
N ARG A 470 0.76 9.48 29.87
CA ARG A 470 0.25 8.84 31.09
C ARG A 470 -1.27 9.05 31.33
N GLY A 471 -1.98 9.71 30.43
CA GLY A 471 -3.41 10.01 30.57
C GLY A 471 -3.74 11.01 31.69
N GLN A 472 -2.77 11.78 32.17
CA GLN A 472 -2.94 12.75 33.27
C GLN A 472 -3.52 14.09 32.78
N VAL A 473 -3.34 14.41 31.49
CA VAL A 473 -3.86 15.63 30.86
C VAL A 473 -4.23 15.35 29.40
N THR A 474 -5.21 16.07 28.87
CA THR A 474 -5.56 15.98 27.44
C THR A 474 -4.65 16.88 26.60
N PRO A 475 -4.46 16.59 25.30
CA PRO A 475 -3.71 17.46 24.40
C PRO A 475 -4.20 18.90 24.42
N ALA A 476 -5.52 19.13 24.40
CA ALA A 476 -6.10 20.47 24.46
C ALA A 476 -5.69 21.25 25.72
N ARG A 477 -5.82 20.63 26.91
CA ARG A 477 -5.41 21.26 28.18
C ARG A 477 -3.90 21.49 28.27
N ALA A 478 -3.10 20.60 27.70
CA ALA A 478 -1.65 20.79 27.63
C ALA A 478 -1.29 21.97 26.74
N THR A 479 -1.91 22.09 25.56
CA THR A 479 -1.75 23.24 24.65
C THR A 479 -2.14 24.54 25.34
N GLU A 480 -3.33 24.59 25.95
CA GLU A 480 -3.82 25.78 26.68
C GLU A 480 -2.81 26.26 27.72
N ARG A 481 -2.22 25.33 28.51
CA ARG A 481 -1.21 25.68 29.53
C ARG A 481 0.04 26.32 28.93
N VAL A 482 0.54 25.82 27.80
CA VAL A 482 1.72 26.39 27.13
C VAL A 482 1.37 27.73 26.48
N VAL A 483 0.25 27.80 25.77
CA VAL A 483 -0.24 29.03 25.12
C VAL A 483 -0.42 30.14 26.16
N ASP A 484 -1.12 29.86 27.26
CA ASP A 484 -1.33 30.80 28.37
C ASP A 484 0.00 31.29 28.97
N ALA A 485 0.97 30.40 29.10
CA ALA A 485 2.30 30.75 29.61
C ALA A 485 3.07 31.62 28.60
N MET A 486 2.92 31.37 27.30
CA MET A 486 3.54 32.19 26.25
C MET A 486 2.89 33.57 26.19
N VAL A 487 1.57 33.66 26.10
CA VAL A 487 0.81 34.93 26.03
C VAL A 487 1.09 35.84 27.25
N ARG A 488 1.24 35.28 28.46
CA ARG A 488 1.55 36.10 29.65
C ARG A 488 2.95 36.72 29.66
N ASN A 489 3.89 36.14 28.93
CA ASN A 489 5.31 36.48 29.01
C ASN A 489 5.85 37.06 27.70
N LEU A 490 5.13 36.89 26.59
CA LEU A 490 5.45 37.41 25.27
C LEU A 490 4.40 38.47 24.92
N ASP A 491 4.84 39.62 24.41
CA ASP A 491 3.95 40.66 23.90
C ASP A 491 3.52 40.38 22.45
N SER A 492 3.02 39.16 22.22
CA SER A 492 2.72 38.63 20.87
C SER A 492 1.57 37.62 20.92
N SER A 493 0.83 37.52 19.81
CA SER A 493 -0.17 36.47 19.58
C SER A 493 0.51 35.11 19.48
N VAL A 494 -0.14 34.07 19.99
CA VAL A 494 0.36 32.69 19.96
C VAL A 494 -0.52 31.85 19.05
N VAL A 495 0.11 31.14 18.12
CA VAL A 495 -0.53 30.23 17.16
C VAL A 495 -0.05 28.81 17.42
N TRP A 496 -0.90 27.83 17.16
CA TRP A 496 -0.52 26.43 17.24
C TRP A 496 -1.12 25.60 16.10
N TRP A 497 -0.46 24.49 15.80
CA TRP A 497 -0.91 23.44 14.90
C TRP A 497 -1.02 22.14 15.67
N THR A 498 -2.09 21.38 15.43
CA THR A 498 -2.22 20.01 15.94
C THR A 498 -2.17 19.07 14.75
N LEU A 499 -1.13 18.25 14.70
CA LEU A 499 -0.92 17.23 13.69
C LEU A 499 -1.20 15.85 14.29
N THR A 500 -1.60 14.95 13.42
CA THR A 500 -1.94 13.57 13.76
C THR A 500 -0.99 12.66 13.01
N ALA A 501 -0.37 11.71 13.72
CA ALA A 501 0.65 10.85 13.13
C ALA A 501 0.55 9.41 13.63
N ARG A 502 0.76 8.44 12.72
CA ARG A 502 0.99 7.03 13.08
C ARG A 502 2.44 6.78 13.50
N ASP A 503 3.35 7.59 13.00
CA ASP A 503 4.77 7.52 13.31
C ASP A 503 5.32 8.94 13.53
N LEU A 504 6.11 9.13 14.58
CA LEU A 504 6.74 10.42 14.84
C LEU A 504 7.87 10.72 13.84
N ASP A 505 8.34 9.71 13.11
CA ASP A 505 9.36 9.87 12.06
C ASP A 505 8.74 10.10 10.66
N ASP A 506 7.41 10.05 10.53
CA ASP A 506 6.72 10.15 9.25
C ASP A 506 5.35 10.84 9.38
N PHE A 507 5.35 12.17 9.30
CA PHE A 507 4.14 12.98 9.20
C PHE A 507 4.35 14.24 8.35
N HIS A 508 3.27 14.73 7.74
CA HIS A 508 3.31 15.95 6.93
C HIS A 508 3.45 17.19 7.82
N VAL A 509 4.50 17.98 7.58
CA VAL A 509 4.74 19.26 8.26
C VAL A 509 4.15 20.38 7.41
N PRO A 510 3.24 21.22 7.94
CA PRO A 510 2.63 22.30 7.17
C PRO A 510 3.66 23.24 6.51
N ASP A 511 3.43 23.58 5.24
CA ASP A 511 4.30 24.44 4.43
C ASP A 511 4.67 25.75 5.11
N ARG A 512 3.75 26.36 5.89
CA ARG A 512 4.02 27.59 6.65
C ARG A 512 5.16 27.39 7.65
N LEU A 513 5.24 26.21 8.29
CA LEU A 513 6.27 25.87 9.26
C LEU A 513 7.56 25.44 8.57
N VAL A 514 7.48 24.79 7.42
CA VAL A 514 8.65 24.38 6.64
C VAL A 514 9.38 25.59 6.05
N ASN A 515 8.62 26.53 5.46
CA ASN A 515 9.17 27.66 4.69
C ASN A 515 9.52 28.89 5.54
N ALA A 516 9.27 28.87 6.84
CA ALA A 516 9.67 29.96 7.72
C ALA A 516 11.20 30.04 7.84
N ARG A 517 11.78 31.19 7.52
CA ARG A 517 13.22 31.47 7.64
C ARG A 517 13.71 31.34 9.07
N LEU A 518 12.89 31.78 10.03
CA LEU A 518 13.12 31.60 11.46
C LEU A 518 11.85 31.04 12.09
N LEU A 519 11.99 30.00 12.92
CA LEU A 519 10.89 29.44 13.69
C LEU A 519 11.39 29.12 15.10
N ARG A 520 10.90 29.88 16.10
CA ARG A 520 11.04 29.50 17.51
C ARG A 520 9.71 28.91 17.98
N ALA A 521 9.74 27.65 18.42
CA ALA A 521 8.53 26.94 18.78
C ALA A 521 8.73 26.05 20.02
N ALA A 522 7.62 25.70 20.65
CA ALA A 522 7.52 24.59 21.60
C ALA A 522 6.78 23.44 20.91
N VAL A 523 7.30 22.22 21.05
CA VAL A 523 6.70 21.01 20.48
C VAL A 523 6.29 20.05 21.59
N ILE A 524 5.01 19.67 21.58
CA ILE A 524 4.45 18.57 22.37
C ILE A 524 4.27 17.39 21.42
N ALA A 525 4.69 16.19 21.82
CA ALA A 525 4.46 14.97 21.06
C ALA A 525 4.10 13.85 22.04
N ALA A 526 2.92 13.27 21.91
CA ALA A 526 2.51 12.18 22.78
C ALA A 526 1.46 11.29 22.11
N PRO A 527 1.45 9.98 22.39
CA PRO A 527 0.32 9.12 22.06
C PRO A 527 -0.88 9.56 22.90
N TYR A 528 -2.02 9.75 22.27
CA TYR A 528 -3.27 10.09 22.93
C TYR A 528 -4.39 9.22 22.40
N ARG A 529 -5.10 8.55 23.32
CA ARG A 529 -6.33 7.82 23.04
C ARG A 529 -7.51 8.68 23.46
N HIS A 530 -8.28 9.16 22.49
CA HIS A 530 -9.56 9.79 22.79
C HIS A 530 -10.52 8.76 23.40
N PRO A 531 -11.45 9.14 24.31
CA PRO A 531 -12.37 8.18 24.93
C PRO A 531 -13.26 7.42 23.93
N ALA A 532 -13.57 8.03 22.78
CA ALA A 532 -14.34 7.40 21.70
C ALA A 532 -13.46 6.55 20.75
N ASP A 533 -12.14 6.61 20.88
CA ASP A 533 -11.22 5.94 19.96
C ASP A 533 -10.80 4.55 20.52
N PRO A 534 -10.67 3.54 19.64
CA PRO A 534 -10.18 2.24 20.05
C PRO A 534 -8.70 2.26 20.43
N TRP A 535 -7.93 3.20 19.88
CA TRP A 535 -6.48 3.22 20.00
C TRP A 535 -5.88 4.63 20.13
N SER A 536 -4.60 4.68 20.46
CA SER A 536 -3.86 5.93 20.68
C SER A 536 -3.26 6.40 19.38
N ILE A 537 -3.38 7.67 19.03
CA ILE A 537 -2.63 8.25 17.90
C ILE A 537 -1.65 9.30 18.39
N TYR A 538 -0.50 9.46 17.73
CA TYR A 538 0.38 10.56 18.11
C TYR A 538 -0.28 11.88 17.78
N ARG A 539 -0.30 12.77 18.77
CA ARG A 539 -0.63 14.18 18.60
C ARG A 539 0.66 14.96 18.69
N VAL A 540 1.01 15.63 17.61
CA VAL A 540 2.16 16.54 17.54
C VAL A 540 1.62 17.96 17.51
N ILE A 541 1.87 18.72 18.57
CA ILE A 541 1.39 20.09 18.72
C ILE A 541 2.58 21.03 18.62
N ILE A 542 2.55 21.93 17.65
CA ILE A 542 3.62 22.91 17.40
C ILE A 542 3.07 24.28 17.76
N ILE A 543 3.69 24.95 18.73
CA ILE A 543 3.21 26.20 19.34
C ILE A 543 4.29 27.27 19.16
N TYR A 544 3.93 28.44 18.63
CA TYR A 544 4.88 29.55 18.40
C TYR A 544 4.18 30.91 18.51
N ALA A 545 4.94 31.96 18.81
CA ALA A 545 4.44 33.34 18.74
C ALA A 545 4.48 33.87 17.29
N GLU A 546 3.52 34.71 16.89
CA GLU A 546 3.47 35.23 15.51
C GLU A 546 4.70 36.04 15.13
N ASP A 547 5.33 36.74 16.08
CA ASP A 547 6.59 37.47 15.83
C ASP A 547 7.83 36.58 15.75
N ASP A 548 7.71 35.31 16.18
CA ASP A 548 8.77 34.29 16.21
C ASP A 548 8.80 33.42 14.94
N ILE A 549 7.92 33.68 13.97
CA ILE A 549 7.94 33.11 12.63
C ILE A 549 8.25 34.22 11.60
N ARG A 550 9.32 34.07 10.82
CA ARG A 550 9.75 35.08 9.82
C ARG A 550 10.01 34.49 8.45
#